data_AF-A0A536FN80-F1
#
_entry.id   AF-A0A536FN80-F1
#
_cell.length_a   1.000
_cell.length_b   1.000
_cell.length_c   1.000
_cell.angle_alpha   90.00
_cell.angle_beta   90.00
_cell.angle_gamma   90.00
#
_symmetry.space_group_name_H-M   'P 1'
#
loop_
_entity.id
_entity.type
_entity.pdbx_description
1 polymer ?
#
loop_
_entity_poly.entity_id
_entity_poly.type
_entity_poly.pdbx_seq_one_letter_code
_entity_poly.pdbx_strand_id
1 'polypeptide(L)'
;MGSVAELGLTLKDDLHRPYIDRVTLPCAKCGGVMRRVTDLIDVWFDSGSMPVAQYHFPFENEELFKGRFPADFIAEGVDQTRGWFFSLLAIGTMLFKQPAFKNVIVNGTVLDKQGRKMS
;
A
#
# COMPACT_ATOMS: atom_id res chain seq x y z
N MET A 1 -5.60 16.99 -2.44
CA MET A 1 -4.17 16.78 -2.77
C MET A 1 -3.87 15.30 -2.71
N GLY A 2 -3.96 14.60 -3.84
CA GLY A 2 -3.70 13.17 -3.98
C GLY A 2 -4.29 12.49 -5.22
N SER A 3 -4.98 13.18 -6.13
CA SER A 3 -5.56 12.52 -7.33
C SER A 3 -4.83 12.93 -8.61
N VAL A 4 -4.84 12.04 -9.63
CA VAL A 4 -4.30 12.33 -10.96
C VAL A 4 -4.88 13.59 -11.60
N ALA A 5 -6.15 13.87 -11.31
CA ALA A 5 -6.85 15.03 -11.83
C ALA A 5 -6.23 16.36 -11.35
N GLU A 6 -5.74 16.41 -10.11
CA GLU A 6 -5.05 17.60 -9.58
C GLU A 6 -3.70 17.85 -10.24
N LEU A 7 -3.12 16.84 -10.89
CA LEU A 7 -1.88 16.95 -11.66
C LEU A 7 -2.14 17.28 -13.15
N GLY A 8 -3.41 17.45 -13.54
CA GLY A 8 -3.80 17.57 -14.95
C GLY A 8 -3.62 16.27 -15.74
N LEU A 9 -3.55 15.14 -15.06
CA LEU A 9 -3.39 13.80 -15.63
C LEU A 9 -4.69 13.00 -15.48
N THR A 10 -4.74 11.86 -16.15
CA THR A 10 -5.85 10.91 -16.12
C THR A 10 -5.39 9.56 -15.56
N LEU A 11 -6.35 8.67 -15.25
CA LEU A 11 -6.03 7.31 -14.81
C LEU A 11 -5.35 6.45 -15.90
N LYS A 12 -5.30 6.93 -17.15
CA LYS A 12 -4.59 6.27 -18.25
C LYS A 12 -3.11 6.64 -18.30
N ASP A 13 -2.71 7.70 -17.60
CA ASP A 13 -1.33 8.16 -17.57
C ASP A 13 -0.50 7.35 -16.58
N ASP A 14 0.73 7.06 -16.96
CA ASP A 14 1.67 6.33 -16.11
C ASP A 14 2.32 7.27 -15.09
N LEU A 15 2.03 7.05 -13.82
CA LEU A 15 2.57 7.82 -12.70
C LEU A 15 3.91 7.27 -12.18
N HIS A 16 4.48 6.26 -12.81
CA HIS A 16 5.78 5.76 -12.43
C HIS A 16 6.90 6.70 -12.90
N ARG A 17 8.07 6.52 -12.29
CA ARG A 17 9.31 7.06 -12.85
C ARG A 17 9.60 6.36 -14.19
N PRO A 18 10.13 7.08 -15.20
CA PRO A 18 10.63 8.45 -15.12
C PRO A 18 9.57 9.54 -15.39
N TYR A 19 8.34 9.17 -15.75
CA TYR A 19 7.34 10.10 -16.28
C TYR A 19 6.91 11.14 -15.25
N ILE A 20 6.63 10.70 -14.02
CA ILE A 20 6.15 11.56 -12.92
C ILE A 20 7.19 12.60 -12.47
N ASP A 21 8.48 12.37 -12.72
CA ASP A 21 9.56 13.29 -12.33
C ASP A 21 9.50 14.62 -13.11
N ARG A 22 8.80 14.64 -14.25
CA ARG A 22 8.63 15.83 -15.10
C ARG A 22 7.48 16.73 -14.66
N VAL A 23 6.60 16.24 -13.79
CA VAL A 23 5.44 16.99 -13.30
C VAL A 23 5.89 18.04 -12.30
N THR A 24 5.44 19.28 -12.49
CA THR A 24 5.73 20.41 -11.59
C THR A 24 4.45 21.09 -11.16
N LEU A 25 4.42 21.62 -9.94
CA LEU A 25 3.26 22.33 -9.39
C LEU A 25 3.64 23.76 -8.99
N PRO A 26 2.77 24.76 -9.18
CA PRO A 26 3.01 26.09 -8.63
C PRO A 26 2.89 26.08 -7.11
N CYS A 27 3.82 26.73 -6.42
CA CYS A 27 3.77 26.89 -4.97
C CYS A 27 2.73 27.94 -4.61
N ALA A 28 1.63 27.52 -3.97
CA ALA A 28 0.57 28.43 -3.55
C ALA A 28 1.02 29.50 -2.53
N LYS A 29 2.17 29.33 -1.86
CA LYS A 29 2.69 30.26 -0.85
C LYS A 29 3.62 31.34 -1.40
N CYS A 30 4.51 30.98 -2.33
CA CYS A 30 5.54 31.90 -2.84
C CYS A 30 5.50 32.09 -4.36
N GLY A 31 4.60 31.41 -5.07
CA GLY A 31 4.50 31.46 -6.54
C GLY A 31 5.63 30.72 -7.28
N GLY A 32 6.60 30.15 -6.57
CA GLY A 32 7.70 29.37 -7.17
C GLY A 32 7.26 28.02 -7.74
N VAL A 33 8.19 27.26 -8.32
CA VAL A 33 7.93 25.94 -8.91
C VAL A 33 8.29 24.83 -7.91
N MET A 34 7.32 23.99 -7.56
CA MET A 34 7.50 22.78 -6.75
C MET A 34 7.77 21.56 -7.64
N ARG A 35 8.66 20.70 -7.17
CA ARG A 35 9.00 19.39 -7.76
C ARG A 35 8.88 18.34 -6.68
N ARG A 36 8.52 17.11 -7.06
CA ARG A 36 8.49 15.99 -6.13
C ARG A 36 9.90 15.69 -5.60
N VAL A 37 9.96 15.02 -4.45
CA VAL A 37 11.17 14.35 -4.00
C VAL A 37 11.46 13.12 -4.87
N THR A 38 12.72 12.71 -4.96
CA THR A 38 13.16 11.60 -5.82
C THR A 38 12.92 10.22 -5.20
N ASP A 39 12.67 10.18 -3.89
CA ASP A 39 12.48 8.95 -3.13
C ASP A 39 11.26 8.16 -3.62
N LEU A 40 11.39 6.83 -3.52
CA LEU A 40 10.31 5.87 -3.69
C LEU A 40 9.90 5.34 -2.34
N ILE A 41 8.65 4.93 -2.22
CA ILE A 41 8.13 4.32 -1.01
C ILE A 41 8.59 2.85 -0.95
N ASP A 42 8.78 2.36 0.28
CA ASP A 42 9.08 0.95 0.57
C ASP A 42 7.93 0.03 0.09
N VAL A 43 8.25 -1.08 -0.57
CA VAL A 43 7.28 -2.05 -1.11
C VAL A 43 6.34 -2.66 -0.06
N TRP A 44 6.75 -2.68 1.22
CA TRP A 44 5.89 -3.11 2.31
C TRP A 44 4.73 -2.15 2.57
N PHE A 45 4.90 -0.86 2.23
CA PHE A 45 3.80 0.09 2.26
C PHE A 45 2.76 -0.24 1.19
N ASP A 46 3.19 -0.59 -0.02
CA ASP A 46 2.28 -0.95 -1.12
C ASP A 46 1.49 -2.21 -0.76
N SER A 47 2.17 -3.26 -0.32
CA SER A 47 1.52 -4.52 0.10
C SER A 47 0.64 -4.32 1.34
N GLY A 48 1.04 -3.49 2.31
CA GLY A 48 0.22 -3.16 3.48
C GLY A 48 -0.98 -2.26 3.16
N SER A 49 -0.92 -1.48 2.07
CA SER A 49 -2.03 -0.67 1.57
C SER A 49 -3.05 -1.46 0.76
N MET A 50 -2.76 -2.73 0.45
CA MET A 50 -3.66 -3.60 -0.33
C MET A 50 -5.14 -3.54 0.09
N PRO A 51 -5.52 -3.55 1.40
CA PRO A 51 -6.93 -3.53 1.79
C PRO A 51 -7.72 -2.31 1.27
N VAL A 52 -7.05 -1.17 1.11
CA VAL A 52 -7.65 0.07 0.58
C VAL A 52 -7.40 0.21 -0.92
N ALA A 53 -6.18 -0.05 -1.36
CA ALA A 53 -5.72 0.23 -2.72
C ALA A 53 -6.43 -0.66 -3.75
N GLN A 54 -6.74 -1.92 -3.40
CA GLN A 54 -7.41 -2.86 -4.31
C GLN A 54 -8.79 -2.39 -4.78
N TYR A 55 -9.42 -1.48 -4.02
CA TYR A 55 -10.77 -0.99 -4.30
C TYR A 55 -10.78 0.43 -4.86
N HIS A 56 -9.60 1.02 -5.13
CA HIS A 56 -9.49 2.43 -5.51
C HIS A 56 -10.12 3.38 -4.45
N PHE A 57 -10.15 2.95 -3.18
CA PHE A 57 -10.60 3.78 -2.07
C PHE A 57 -9.61 4.93 -1.85
N PRO A 58 -10.06 6.17 -1.56
CA PRO A 58 -11.44 6.61 -1.31
C PRO A 58 -12.18 7.12 -2.55
N PHE A 59 -11.65 6.93 -3.76
CA PHE A 59 -12.24 7.48 -4.99
C PHE A 59 -13.45 6.67 -5.46
N GLU A 60 -13.42 5.34 -5.27
CA GLU A 60 -14.47 4.41 -5.69
C GLU A 60 -14.68 3.29 -4.65
N ASN A 61 -15.77 2.52 -4.82
CA ASN A 61 -16.06 1.26 -4.10
C ASN A 61 -16.09 1.36 -2.56
N GLU A 62 -16.49 2.52 -2.02
CA GLU A 62 -16.51 2.76 -0.58
C GLU A 62 -17.32 1.72 0.21
N GLU A 63 -18.53 1.39 -0.24
CA GLU A 63 -19.38 0.40 0.46
C GLU A 63 -18.80 -1.02 0.37
N LEU A 64 -18.12 -1.35 -0.73
CA LEU A 64 -17.40 -2.62 -0.85
C LEU A 64 -16.22 -2.67 0.13
N PHE A 65 -15.43 -1.60 0.24
CA PHE A 65 -14.35 -1.51 1.22
C PHE A 65 -14.87 -1.65 2.65
N LYS A 66 -15.89 -0.88 3.03
CA LYS A 66 -16.50 -0.94 4.38
C LYS A 66 -17.06 -2.33 4.70
N GLY A 67 -17.64 -3.02 3.72
CA GLY A 67 -18.16 -4.38 3.89
C GLY A 67 -17.09 -5.47 3.96
N ARG A 68 -15.84 -5.17 3.59
CA ARG A 68 -14.72 -6.14 3.52
C ARG A 68 -13.61 -5.86 4.53
N PHE A 69 -13.55 -4.66 5.09
CA PHE A 69 -12.54 -4.24 6.06
C PHE A 69 -13.14 -4.15 7.48
N PRO A 70 -12.56 -4.82 8.49
CA PRO A 70 -11.35 -5.64 8.43
C PRO A 70 -11.63 -7.06 7.96
N ALA A 71 -10.64 -7.69 7.30
CA ALA A 71 -10.75 -9.05 6.80
C ALA A 71 -10.95 -10.05 7.94
N ASP A 72 -11.78 -11.07 7.75
CA ASP A 72 -12.01 -12.07 8.80
C ASP A 72 -10.80 -12.99 9.00
N PHE A 73 -10.01 -13.25 7.96
CA PHE A 73 -8.92 -14.22 7.98
C PHE A 73 -7.81 -13.91 6.98
N ILE A 74 -6.56 -14.16 7.35
CA ILE A 74 -5.39 -14.26 6.46
C ILE A 74 -4.49 -15.45 6.87
N ALA A 75 -3.67 -15.96 5.95
CA ALA A 75 -2.70 -17.00 6.26
C ALA A 75 -1.43 -16.84 5.42
N GLU A 76 -0.29 -16.64 6.08
CA GLU A 76 1.02 -16.52 5.43
C GLU A 76 2.15 -17.02 6.35
N GLY A 77 3.36 -17.12 5.80
CA GLY A 77 4.53 -17.64 6.49
C GLY A 77 4.97 -16.82 7.70
N VAL A 78 5.69 -17.46 8.63
CA VAL A 78 6.24 -16.82 9.85
C VAL A 78 7.13 -15.60 9.57
N ASP A 79 7.77 -15.56 8.41
CA ASP A 79 8.56 -14.43 7.94
C ASP A 79 7.72 -13.14 7.78
N GLN A 80 6.42 -13.25 7.53
CA GLN A 80 5.53 -12.09 7.37
C GLN A 80 5.30 -11.30 8.66
N THR A 81 5.69 -11.83 9.82
CA THR A 81 5.72 -11.07 11.08
C THR A 81 6.64 -9.85 11.04
N ARG A 82 7.63 -9.83 10.14
CA ARG A 82 8.49 -8.66 9.88
C ARG A 82 8.27 -8.02 8.52
N GLY A 83 7.21 -8.44 7.81
CA GLY A 83 6.83 -7.94 6.49
C GLY A 83 5.36 -7.54 6.50
N TRP A 84 4.55 -8.28 5.74
CA TRP A 84 3.18 -7.88 5.43
C TRP A 84 2.25 -7.74 6.65
N PHE A 85 2.38 -8.61 7.66
CA PHE A 85 1.53 -8.50 8.86
C PHE A 85 1.79 -7.18 9.60
N PHE A 86 3.05 -6.75 9.66
CA PHE A 86 3.40 -5.48 10.30
C PHE A 86 2.84 -4.30 9.51
N SER A 87 3.03 -4.27 8.18
CA SER A 87 2.57 -3.14 7.38
C SER A 87 1.04 -3.03 7.33
N LEU A 88 0.33 -4.16 7.21
CA LEU A 88 -1.13 -4.22 7.35
C LEU A 88 -1.61 -3.64 8.68
N LEU A 89 -1.01 -4.08 9.80
CA LEU A 89 -1.40 -3.61 11.13
C LEU A 89 -1.10 -2.13 11.31
N ALA A 90 0.08 -1.67 10.89
CA ALA A 90 0.50 -0.28 11.01
C ALA A 90 -0.44 0.64 10.23
N ILE A 91 -0.68 0.34 8.95
CA ILE A 91 -1.53 1.17 8.08
C ILE A 91 -2.98 1.15 8.57
N GLY A 92 -3.53 -0.04 8.88
CA GLY A 92 -4.89 -0.16 9.40
C GLY A 92 -5.10 0.65 10.69
N THR A 93 -4.14 0.57 11.61
CA THR A 93 -4.18 1.33 12.87
C THR A 93 -4.05 2.83 12.64
N MET A 94 -3.14 3.26 11.77
CA MET A 94 -2.89 4.69 11.53
C MET A 94 -4.07 5.36 10.82
N LEU A 95 -4.63 4.72 9.80
CA LEU A 95 -5.70 5.31 8.98
C LEU A 95 -7.10 5.07 9.54
N PHE A 96 -7.37 3.91 10.14
CA PHE A 96 -8.73 3.47 10.49
C PHE A 96 -8.93 3.11 11.96
N LYS A 97 -7.87 3.21 12.79
CA LYS A 97 -7.92 2.89 14.23
C LYS A 97 -8.40 1.46 14.54
N GLN A 98 -8.19 0.52 13.61
CA GLN A 98 -8.53 -0.89 13.79
C GLN A 98 -7.55 -1.80 13.02
N PRO A 99 -7.37 -3.07 13.43
CA PRO A 99 -6.50 -4.00 12.70
C PRO A 99 -7.04 -4.29 11.31
N ALA A 100 -6.16 -4.64 10.35
CA ALA A 100 -6.58 -4.96 8.99
C ALA A 100 -7.23 -6.35 8.82
N PHE A 101 -7.03 -7.23 9.80
CA PHE A 101 -7.55 -8.60 9.82
C PHE A 101 -7.91 -9.03 11.26
N LYS A 102 -8.86 -9.96 11.39
CA LYS A 102 -9.34 -10.46 12.70
C LYS A 102 -8.64 -11.75 13.14
N ASN A 103 -8.35 -12.65 12.21
CA ASN A 103 -7.72 -13.94 12.49
C ASN A 103 -6.53 -14.16 11.54
N VAL A 104 -5.48 -14.81 12.05
CA VAL A 104 -4.28 -15.17 11.25
C VAL A 104 -3.84 -16.59 11.55
N ILE A 105 -3.51 -17.35 10.51
CA ILE A 105 -2.70 -18.57 10.61
C ILE A 105 -1.28 -18.27 10.13
N VAL A 106 -0.30 -18.65 10.94
CA VAL A 106 1.11 -18.50 10.60
C VAL A 106 1.69 -19.86 10.31
N ASN A 107 2.00 -20.15 9.04
CA ASN A 107 2.62 -21.42 8.67
C ASN A 107 4.14 -21.38 8.86
N GLY A 108 4.70 -22.56 9.16
CA GLY A 108 6.14 -22.77 9.22
C GLY A 108 6.78 -22.80 7.82
N THR A 109 8.10 -22.74 7.80
CA THR A 109 8.89 -22.84 6.56
C THR A 109 8.99 -24.29 6.09
N VAL A 110 8.68 -24.55 4.82
CA VAL A 110 8.89 -25.87 4.21
C VAL A 110 10.39 -26.10 3.99
N LEU A 111 10.87 -27.30 4.34
CA LEU A 111 12.28 -27.69 4.26
C LEU A 111 12.47 -28.89 3.30
N ASP A 112 13.69 -29.07 2.80
CA ASP A 112 14.05 -30.28 2.06
C ASP A 112 14.14 -31.51 2.99
N LYS A 113 14.36 -32.70 2.41
CA LYS A 113 14.51 -33.97 3.17
C LYS A 113 15.73 -34.00 4.12
N GLN A 114 16.65 -33.04 4.04
CA GLN A 114 17.79 -32.86 4.94
C GLN A 114 17.54 -31.74 5.97
N GLY A 115 16.35 -31.13 6.00
CA GLY A 115 16.04 -30.01 6.88
C GLY A 115 16.65 -28.67 6.44
N ARG A 116 17.13 -28.56 5.21
CA ARG A 116 17.70 -27.32 4.66
C ARG A 116 16.62 -26.47 4.01
N LYS A 117 16.83 -25.16 3.99
CA LYS A 117 16.01 -24.21 3.25
C LYS A 117 16.05 -24.58 1.75
N MET A 118 14.87 -24.69 1.14
CA MET A 118 14.75 -24.80 -0.32
C MET A 118 15.03 -23.43 -0.95
N SER A 119 15.92 -23.38 -1.94
CA SER A 119 16.28 -22.17 -2.69
C SER A 119 16.10 -22.38 -4.19
#